data_AF-A0A0M4M3U6-F1
#
_entry.id   AF-A0A0M4M3U6-F1
#
_cell.length_a   1.000
_cell.length_b   1.000
_cell.length_c   1.000
_cell.angle_alpha   90.00
_cell.angle_beta   90.00
_cell.angle_gamma   90.00
#
_symmetry.space_group_name_H-M   'P 1'
#
loop_
_entity.id
_entity.type
_entity.pdbx_description
1 polymer ?
#
loop_
_entity_poly.entity_id
_entity_poly.type
_entity_poly.pdbx_seq_one_letter_code
_entity_poly.pdbx_strand_id
1 'polypeptide(L)'
;VEVMDAVRRGAQLAIDECQFQFRNRRWNCSTLETMPVFGKVVTQVGTREAAFVYAISAASVAFAVTRACSSGELEKCGCDHNVHGVSP
;
A
#
# COMPACT_ATOMS: atom_id res chain seq x y z
N VAL A 1 14.47 12.41 -1.37
CA VAL A 1 13.63 11.95 -0.23
C VAL A 1 12.14 12.10 -0.54
N GLU A 2 11.77 12.94 -1.51
CA GLU A 2 10.42 13.17 -2.07
C GLU A 2 9.48 11.95 -2.17
N VAL A 3 9.95 10.83 -2.72
CA VAL A 3 9.11 9.62 -2.93
C VAL A 3 8.69 8.94 -1.61
N MET A 4 9.45 9.12 -0.53
CA MET A 4 9.21 8.41 0.73
C MET A 4 7.92 8.86 1.42
N ASP A 5 7.45 10.08 1.17
CA ASP A 5 6.16 10.55 1.67
C ASP A 5 4.99 9.83 0.98
N ALA A 6 5.10 9.59 -0.33
CA ALA A 6 4.14 8.76 -1.07
C ALA A 6 4.16 7.30 -0.58
N VAL A 7 5.34 6.75 -0.28
CA VAL A 7 5.48 5.41 0.33
C VAL A 7 4.80 5.35 1.70
N ARG A 8 5.00 6.36 2.55
CA ARG A 8 4.32 6.45 3.86
C ARG A 8 2.80 6.45 3.70
N ARG A 9 2.26 7.27 2.78
CA ARG A 9 0.82 7.30 2.49
C ARG A 9 0.32 5.94 1.98
N GLY A 10 1.08 5.29 1.09
CA GLY A 10 0.78 3.95 0.61
C GLY A 10 0.72 2.90 1.73
N ALA A 11 1.63 2.97 2.71
CA ALA A 11 1.61 2.10 3.87
C ALA A 11 0.36 2.32 4.74
N GLN A 12 -0.07 3.58 4.95
CA GLN A 12 -1.32 3.86 5.67
C GLN A 12 -2.54 3.31 4.92
N LEU A 13 -2.62 3.56 3.60
CA LEU A 13 -3.70 3.03 2.76
C LEU A 13 -3.76 1.49 2.80
N ALA A 14 -2.62 0.80 2.91
CA ALA A 14 -2.58 -0.64 3.06
C ALA A 14 -3.24 -1.11 4.37
N ILE A 15 -3.01 -0.40 5.47
CA ILE A 15 -3.61 -0.73 6.77
C ILE A 15 -5.12 -0.50 6.72
N ASP A 16 -5.54 0.66 6.23
CA ASP A 16 -6.97 1.03 6.15
C ASP A 16 -7.75 0.02 5.29
N GLU A 17 -7.20 -0.35 4.13
CA GLU A 17 -7.82 -1.34 3.24
C GLU A 17 -7.81 -2.75 3.84
N CYS A 18 -6.72 -3.14 4.52
CA CYS A 18 -6.65 -4.42 5.20
C CYS A 18 -7.71 -4.55 6.30
N GLN A 19 -7.87 -3.52 7.14
CA GLN A 19 -8.92 -3.46 8.14
C GLN A 19 -10.30 -3.48 7.50
N PHE A 20 -10.51 -2.75 6.41
CA PHE A 20 -11.78 -2.74 5.68
C PHE A 20 -12.16 -4.12 5.15
N GLN A 21 -11.21 -4.84 4.53
CA GLN A 21 -11.43 -6.18 3.97
C GLN A 21 -11.70 -7.23 5.06
N PHE A 22 -11.04 -7.10 6.21
CA PHE A 22 -11.13 -8.07 7.31
C PHE A 22 -12.06 -7.65 8.46
N ARG A 23 -12.83 -6.56 8.33
CA ARG A 23 -13.70 -6.02 9.40
C ARG A 23 -14.68 -7.01 10.03
N ASN A 24 -15.09 -8.02 9.28
CA ASN A 24 -16.04 -9.06 9.72
C ASN A 24 -15.36 -10.42 9.98
N ARG A 25 -14.03 -10.45 10.15
CA ARG A 25 -13.24 -11.65 10.43
C ARG A 25 -12.71 -11.63 11.87
N ARG A 26 -12.39 -12.81 12.41
CA ARG A 26 -11.80 -12.95 13.75
C ARG A 26 -10.47 -12.22 13.88
N TRP A 27 -9.66 -12.29 12.83
CA TRP A 27 -8.50 -11.43 12.64
C TRP A 27 -8.94 -10.26 11.75
N ASN A 28 -8.93 -9.05 12.29
CA ASN A 28 -9.46 -7.83 11.66
C ASN A 28 -8.38 -6.85 11.21
N CYS A 29 -7.13 -7.30 11.14
CA CYS A 29 -5.98 -6.48 10.74
C CYS A 29 -5.61 -5.30 11.67
N SER A 30 -6.21 -5.17 12.86
CA SER A 30 -5.91 -4.06 13.79
C SER A 30 -4.52 -4.11 14.42
N THR A 31 -3.85 -5.26 14.37
CA THR A 31 -2.49 -5.45 14.89
C THR A 31 -1.40 -4.71 14.09
N LEU A 32 -1.75 -4.12 12.94
CA LEU A 32 -0.82 -3.33 12.13
C LEU A 32 -0.67 -1.86 12.57
N GLU A 33 -1.57 -1.35 13.44
CA GLU A 33 -1.49 0.04 13.93
C GLU A 33 -0.35 0.26 14.93
N THR A 34 0.08 -0.79 15.64
CA THR A 34 1.06 -0.71 16.73
C THR A 34 2.46 -1.20 16.34
N MET A 35 2.66 -1.69 15.12
CA MET A 35 3.94 -2.26 14.68
C MET A 35 4.38 -1.78 13.29
N PRO A 36 5.68 -1.56 13.06
CA PRO A 36 6.19 -1.01 11.82
C PRO A 36 5.94 -1.96 10.63
N VAL A 37 5.28 -1.43 9.60
CA VAL A 37 4.91 -2.09 8.32
C VAL A 37 6.11 -2.70 7.57
N PHE A 38 7.34 -2.25 7.85
CA PHE A 38 8.58 -2.74 7.23
C PHE A 38 9.49 -3.55 8.19
N GLY A 39 8.98 -4.04 9.32
CA GLY A 39 9.68 -4.93 10.25
C GLY A 39 9.28 -6.41 10.12
N LYS A 40 10.14 -7.34 10.56
CA LYS A 40 9.92 -8.81 10.64
C LYS A 40 8.77 -9.22 11.59
N VAL A 41 7.59 -8.61 11.54
CA VAL A 41 6.51 -8.97 12.48
C VAL A 41 5.14 -8.80 11.84
N VAL A 42 4.88 -9.53 10.76
CA VAL A 42 3.50 -9.94 10.46
C VAL A 42 3.35 -11.34 11.03
N THR A 43 2.63 -11.42 12.16
CA THR A 43 2.02 -12.63 12.77
C THR A 43 2.38 -13.95 12.09
N GLN A 44 3.38 -14.67 12.64
CA GLN A 44 3.84 -15.99 12.17
C GLN A 44 4.10 -16.07 10.65
N VAL A 45 5.39 -16.01 10.27
CA VAL A 45 5.83 -16.31 8.89
C VAL A 45 5.14 -17.60 8.41
N GLY A 46 4.33 -17.51 7.35
CA GLY A 46 3.62 -18.65 6.75
C GLY A 46 2.09 -18.65 6.85
N THR A 47 1.45 -17.59 7.36
CA THR A 47 -0.03 -17.47 7.41
C THR A 47 -0.63 -16.87 6.13
N ARG A 48 -1.92 -17.15 5.85
CA ARG A 48 -2.63 -16.57 4.69
C ARG A 48 -2.82 -15.06 4.86
N GLU A 49 -2.99 -14.63 6.11
CA GLU A 49 -3.13 -13.25 6.54
C GLU A 49 -1.83 -12.49 6.26
N ALA A 50 -0.66 -13.08 6.57
CA ALA A 50 0.63 -12.46 6.25
C ALA A 50 0.82 -12.28 4.73
N ALA A 51 0.50 -13.31 3.93
CA ALA A 51 0.57 -13.22 2.48
C ALA A 51 -0.32 -12.08 1.92
N PHE A 52 -1.52 -11.92 2.48
CA PHE A 52 -2.41 -10.82 2.11
C PHE A 52 -1.82 -9.46 2.48
N VAL A 53 -1.30 -9.30 3.71
CA VAL A 53 -0.69 -8.04 4.18
C VAL A 53 0.47 -7.62 3.29
N TYR A 54 1.35 -8.55 2.89
CA TYR A 54 2.44 -8.25 1.96
C TYR A 54 1.91 -7.81 0.59
N ALA A 55 0.92 -8.53 0.05
CA ALA A 55 0.34 -8.20 -1.25
C ALA A 55 -0.33 -6.81 -1.24
N ILE A 56 -1.17 -6.51 -0.24
CA ILE A 56 -1.86 -5.22 -0.16
C ILE A 56 -0.89 -4.07 0.14
N SER A 57 0.14 -4.29 0.96
CA SER A 57 1.16 -3.27 1.24
C SER A 57 1.94 -2.90 -0.03
N ALA A 58 2.35 -3.90 -0.82
CA ALA A 58 3.03 -3.65 -2.08
C ALA A 58 2.12 -2.92 -3.09
N ALA A 59 0.85 -3.36 -3.21
CA ALA A 59 -0.12 -2.73 -4.09
C ALA A 59 -0.41 -1.28 -3.71
N SER A 60 -0.64 -0.99 -2.43
CA SER A 60 -0.95 0.36 -1.97
C SER A 60 0.23 1.32 -2.10
N VAL A 61 1.47 0.86 -1.90
CA VAL A 61 2.67 1.67 -2.19
C VAL A 61 2.79 1.97 -3.68
N ALA A 62 2.65 0.96 -4.55
CA ALA A 62 2.70 1.16 -6.00
C ALA A 62 1.61 2.15 -6.46
N PHE A 63 0.39 2.00 -5.93
CA PHE A 63 -0.74 2.89 -6.20
C PHE A 63 -0.46 4.33 -5.75
N ALA A 64 -0.02 4.53 -4.51
CA ALA A 64 0.24 5.86 -3.97
C ALA A 64 1.37 6.58 -4.72
N VAL A 65 2.46 5.87 -5.05
CA VAL A 65 3.56 6.43 -5.85
C VAL A 65 3.09 6.78 -7.26
N THR A 66 2.35 5.88 -7.92
CA THR A 66 1.83 6.13 -9.28
C THR A 66 0.92 7.35 -9.31
N ARG A 67 0.05 7.51 -8.31
CA ARG A 67 -0.83 8.68 -8.17
C ARG A 67 -0.04 9.96 -7.91
N ALA A 68 0.99 9.92 -7.06
CA ALA A 68 1.85 11.08 -6.81
C ALA A 68 2.58 11.50 -8.11
N CYS A 69 3.09 10.54 -8.89
CA CYS A 69 3.69 10.79 -10.21
C CYS A 69 2.70 11.42 -11.19
N SER A 70 1.50 10.86 -11.36
CA SER A 70 0.54 11.37 -12.34
C SER A 70 -0.07 12.72 -11.95
N SER A 71 -0.08 13.05 -10.64
CA SER A 71 -0.52 14.37 -10.15
C SER A 71 0.55 15.47 -10.23
N GLY A 72 1.80 15.12 -10.55
CA GLY A 72 2.92 16.07 -10.58
C GLY A 72 3.46 16.45 -9.21
N GLU A 73 3.10 15.73 -8.14
CA GLU A 73 3.67 15.93 -6.80
C GLU A 73 5.14 15.50 -6.72
N LEU A 74 5.55 14.57 -7.58
CA LEU A 74 6.92 14.10 -7.69
C LEU A 74 7.56 14.63 -8.98
N GLU A 75 8.74 15.26 -8.87
CA GLU A 75 9.40 15.89 -10.03
C GLU A 75 10.08 14.89 -10.97
N LYS A 76 10.42 13.70 -10.44
CA LYS A 76 11.24 12.68 -11.16
C LYS A 76 10.41 11.65 -11.94
N CYS A 77 9.10 11.74 -11.92
CA CYS A 77 8.19 10.86 -12.64
C CYS A 77 6.95 11.63 -13.09
N GLY A 78 6.17 11.04 -13.99
CA GLY A 78 4.98 11.66 -14.55
C GLY A 78 4.05 10.62 -15.17
N CYS A 79 3.12 11.09 -16.00
CA CYS A 79 2.31 10.20 -16.82
C CYS A 79 3.18 9.46 -17.84
N ASP A 80 2.88 8.18 -18.08
CA ASP A 80 3.52 7.43 -19.15
C ASP A 80 2.96 7.88 -20.52
N HIS A 81 3.82 8.48 -21.34
CA HIS A 81 3.44 8.95 -22.68
C HIS A 81 3.30 7.81 -23.71
N ASN A 82 3.75 6.60 -23.38
CA ASN A 82 3.62 5.42 -24.25
C ASN A 82 2.27 4.71 -24.07
N VAL A 83 1.53 5.03 -23.01
CA VAL A 83 0.20 4.47 -22.73
C VAL A 83 -0.86 5.50 -23.11
N HIS A 84 -1.55 5.25 -24.22
CA HIS A 84 -2.77 5.98 -24.55
C HIS A 84 -3.94 5.30 -23.82
N GLY A 85 -4.29 5.84 -22.65
CA GLY A 85 -5.38 5.30 -21.84
C GLY A 85 -6.70 5.27 -22.63
N VAL A 86 -7.39 4.13 -22.59
CA VAL A 86 -8.82 4.07 -22.88
C VAL A 86 -9.55 4.30 -21.56
N SER A 87 -10.24 5.43 -21.43
CA SER A 87 -11.14 5.65 -20.29
C SER A 87 -12.20 4.53 -20.27
N PRO A 88 -12.44 3.87 -19.13
CA PRO A 88 -13.56 2.95 -18.96
C PRO A 88 -14.92 3.64 -19.16
#